data_AF-A0A497STS9-F1
#
_entry.id   AF-A0A497STS9-F1
#
_cell.length_a   1.000
_cell.length_b   1.000
_cell.length_c   1.000
_cell.angle_alpha   90.00
_cell.angle_beta   90.00
_cell.angle_gamma   90.00
#
_symmetry.space_group_name_H-M   'P 1'
#
loop_
_entity.id
_entity.type
_entity.pdbx_description
1 polymer ?
#
loop_
_entity_poly.entity_id
_entity_poly.type
_entity_poly.pdbx_seq_one_letter_code
_entity_poly.pdbx_strand_id
1 'polypeptide(L)'
;GFLTLSEEQLAKRLRELGHRYPETRARYIVEARRWKVYIRDILKSLRGNVLREWFVKNVKGIGYKEASHFLRNMGYLDFAILDFHIIRVLESYGLIDKVKSLGKKKYLEIEEVLRDVGKRAGLTLGGLDLYLWYMETGKVLK
;
A
#
# COMPACT_ATOMS: atom_id res chain seq x y z
N GLY A 1 19.03 -1.32 11.32
CA GLY A 1 19.11 -2.29 10.21
C GLY A 1 18.88 -1.63 8.86
N PHE A 2 17.63 -1.25 8.54
CA PHE A 2 17.22 -0.84 7.19
C PHE A 2 17.97 0.35 6.58
N LEU A 3 18.49 1.29 7.39
CA LEU A 3 19.23 2.45 6.91
C LEU A 3 20.75 2.24 6.81
N THR A 4 21.31 1.25 7.50
CA THR A 4 22.76 1.18 7.77
C THR A 4 23.43 -0.09 7.27
N LEU A 5 22.73 -1.23 7.25
CA LEU A 5 23.31 -2.50 6.77
C LEU A 5 23.58 -2.45 5.26
N SER A 6 24.64 -3.11 4.79
CA SER A 6 24.83 -3.33 3.35
C SER A 6 23.69 -4.17 2.76
N GLU A 7 23.56 -4.21 1.43
CA GLU A 7 22.54 -5.04 0.77
C GLU A 7 22.69 -6.53 1.16
N GLU A 8 23.91 -7.05 1.16
CA GLU A 8 24.20 -8.45 1.56
C GLU A 8 23.85 -8.75 3.01
N GLN A 9 24.24 -7.86 3.94
CA GLN A 9 23.93 -8.00 5.36
C GLN A 9 22.42 -7.94 5.60
N LEU A 10 21.73 -7.05 4.88
CA LEU A 10 20.27 -6.93 4.98
C LEU A 10 19.57 -8.16 4.39
N ALA A 11 20.02 -8.69 3.26
CA ALA A 11 19.50 -9.91 2.66
C ALA A 11 19.69 -11.11 3.60
N LYS A 12 20.87 -11.26 4.20
CA LYS A 12 21.12 -12.29 5.21
C LYS A 12 20.13 -12.18 6.37
N ARG A 13 19.95 -10.97 6.92
CA ARG A 13 19.03 -10.76 8.04
C ARG A 13 17.58 -11.04 7.67
N LEU A 14 17.14 -10.66 6.47
CA LEU A 14 15.80 -10.96 5.98
C LEU A 14 15.59 -12.48 5.81
N ARG A 15 16.62 -13.22 5.39
CA ARG A 15 16.58 -14.68 5.27
C ARG A 15 16.46 -15.37 6.62
N GLU A 16 17.24 -14.94 7.60
CA GLU A 16 17.17 -15.44 8.98
C GLU A 16 15.79 -15.22 9.61
N LEU A 17 15.11 -14.14 9.24
CA LEU A 17 13.75 -13.82 9.67
C LEU A 17 12.66 -14.50 8.82
N GLY A 18 13.03 -15.38 7.88
CA GLY A 18 12.10 -16.20 7.09
C GLY A 18 11.45 -15.51 5.90
N HIS A 19 11.96 -14.36 5.44
CA HIS A 19 11.40 -13.70 4.26
C HIS A 19 11.67 -14.52 2.99
N ARG A 20 10.63 -14.81 2.18
CA ARG A 20 10.69 -15.64 0.96
C ARG A 20 11.50 -15.08 -0.23
N TYR A 21 11.93 -13.82 -0.14
CA TYR A 21 12.57 -13.06 -1.24
C TYR A 21 13.61 -12.06 -0.68
N PRO A 22 14.57 -12.54 0.12
CA PRO A 22 15.40 -11.66 0.93
C PRO A 22 16.33 -10.77 0.08
N GLU A 23 16.88 -11.29 -1.01
CA GLU A 23 17.83 -10.59 -1.89
C GLU A 23 17.12 -9.43 -2.62
N THR A 24 16.01 -9.72 -3.29
CA THR A 24 15.23 -8.70 -4.01
C THR A 24 14.73 -7.61 -3.07
N ARG A 25 14.24 -7.98 -1.88
CA ARG A 25 13.75 -6.99 -0.90
C ARG A 25 14.87 -6.17 -0.30
N ALA A 26 16.03 -6.76 0.00
CA ALA A 26 17.19 -6.02 0.46
C ALA A 26 17.61 -4.98 -0.58
N ARG A 27 17.73 -5.36 -1.85
CA ARG A 27 18.06 -4.45 -2.95
C ARG A 27 17.11 -3.27 -3.04
N TYR A 28 15.80 -3.52 -3.01
CA TYR A 28 14.79 -2.45 -3.05
C TYR A 28 14.89 -1.51 -1.86
N ILE A 29 15.11 -2.04 -0.65
CA ILE A 29 15.29 -1.22 0.55
C ILE A 29 16.55 -0.36 0.46
N VAL A 30 17.68 -0.93 0.02
CA VAL A 30 18.94 -0.20 -0.12
C VAL A 30 18.80 0.91 -1.17
N GLU A 31 18.22 0.60 -2.33
CA GLU A 31 17.99 1.59 -3.39
C GLU A 31 17.08 2.74 -2.93
N ALA A 32 16.04 2.44 -2.16
CA ALA A 32 15.11 3.44 -1.63
C ALA A 32 15.78 4.46 -0.69
N ARG A 33 16.95 4.15 -0.11
CA ARG A 33 17.69 5.05 0.78
C ARG A 33 18.06 6.38 0.12
N ARG A 34 18.21 6.42 -1.21
CA ARG A 34 18.48 7.66 -1.97
C ARG A 34 17.44 8.75 -1.71
N TRP A 35 16.20 8.36 -1.36
CA TRP A 35 15.10 9.27 -1.10
C TRP A 35 15.04 9.76 0.36
N LYS A 36 15.88 9.24 1.26
CA LYS A 36 15.83 9.54 2.71
C LYS A 36 15.81 11.04 3.02
N VAL A 37 16.61 11.83 2.31
CA VAL A 37 16.71 13.28 2.56
C VAL A 37 15.56 14.06 1.94
N TYR A 38 14.98 13.57 0.83
CA TYR A 38 13.93 14.25 0.08
C TYR A 38 12.51 13.84 0.48
N ILE A 39 12.34 12.71 1.16
CA ILE A 39 11.03 12.11 1.41
C ILE A 39 10.08 13.06 2.15
N ARG A 40 10.61 13.86 3.08
CA ARG A 40 9.81 14.85 3.81
C ARG A 40 9.28 15.95 2.89
N ASP A 41 10.10 16.42 1.96
CA ASP A 41 9.71 17.48 1.04
C ASP A 41 8.71 16.97 0.01
N ILE A 42 8.94 15.76 -0.52
CA ILE A 42 7.98 15.08 -1.41
C ILE A 42 6.61 14.95 -0.75
N LEU A 43 6.57 14.47 0.50
CA LEU A 43 5.34 14.34 1.29
C LEU A 43 4.68 15.69 1.60
N LYS A 44 5.43 16.79 1.63
CA LYS A 44 4.90 18.15 1.82
C LYS A 44 4.42 18.81 0.53
N SER A 45 5.07 18.52 -0.60
CA SER A 45 4.81 19.18 -1.89
C SER A 45 3.75 18.49 -2.74
N LEU A 46 3.56 17.17 -2.58
CA LEU A 46 2.59 16.42 -3.37
C LEU A 46 1.37 16.01 -2.54
N ARG A 47 0.20 15.93 -3.17
CA ARG A 47 -1.07 15.54 -2.54
C ARG A 47 -1.85 14.57 -3.42
N GLY A 48 -2.78 13.85 -2.81
CA GLY A 48 -3.70 12.94 -3.49
C GLY A 48 -2.99 11.93 -4.38
N ASN A 49 -3.61 11.60 -5.52
CA ASN A 49 -3.10 10.56 -6.40
C ASN A 49 -1.70 10.86 -6.97
N VAL A 50 -1.32 12.14 -7.15
CA VAL A 50 0.03 12.51 -7.64
C VAL A 50 1.12 12.05 -6.66
N LEU A 51 0.87 12.17 -5.36
CA LEU A 51 1.79 11.68 -4.33
C LEU A 51 1.97 10.15 -4.44
N ARG A 52 0.86 9.40 -4.58
CA ARG A 52 0.91 7.95 -4.76
C ARG A 52 1.65 7.56 -6.03
N GLU A 53 1.37 8.23 -7.15
CA GLU A 53 2.04 7.97 -8.43
C GLU A 53 3.54 8.22 -8.36
N TRP A 54 3.98 9.21 -7.58
CA TRP A 54 5.39 9.43 -7.33
C TRP A 54 6.04 8.19 -6.69
N PHE A 55 5.43 7.59 -5.66
CA PHE A 55 5.96 6.38 -5.02
C PHE A 55 6.04 5.20 -6.00
N VAL A 56 4.95 4.95 -6.74
CA VAL A 56 4.86 3.85 -7.70
C VAL A 56 5.94 3.96 -8.79
N LYS A 57 6.23 5.19 -9.24
CA LYS A 57 7.23 5.43 -10.29
C LYS A 57 8.67 5.42 -9.78
N ASN A 58 8.93 5.90 -8.57
CA ASN A 58 10.28 6.24 -8.11
C ASN A 58 10.88 5.27 -7.09
N VAL A 59 10.06 4.41 -6.47
CA VAL A 59 10.50 3.47 -5.44
C VAL A 59 10.27 2.03 -5.92
N LYS A 60 11.36 1.31 -6.21
CA LYS A 60 11.26 -0.07 -6.70
C LYS A 60 10.58 -0.99 -5.69
N GLY A 61 9.76 -1.90 -6.21
CA GLY A 61 9.01 -2.87 -5.40
C GLY A 61 7.78 -2.30 -4.71
N ILE A 62 7.42 -1.04 -4.99
CA ILE A 62 6.21 -0.38 -4.49
C ILE A 62 5.21 -0.26 -5.65
N GLY A 63 4.12 -1.02 -5.60
CA GLY A 63 2.97 -0.87 -6.48
C GLY A 63 1.92 0.06 -5.89
N TYR A 64 0.75 0.15 -6.52
CA TYR A 64 -0.36 0.99 -6.04
C TYR A 64 -0.80 0.61 -4.62
N LYS A 65 -0.94 -0.69 -4.34
CA LYS A 65 -1.31 -1.18 -3.02
C LYS A 65 -0.25 -0.85 -1.98
N GLU A 66 1.03 -1.14 -2.25
CA GLU A 66 2.12 -0.84 -1.32
C GLU A 66 2.27 0.67 -1.08
N ALA A 67 2.07 1.51 -2.11
CA ALA A 67 2.11 2.96 -1.97
C ALA A 67 0.92 3.48 -1.15
N SER A 68 -0.31 3.03 -1.44
CA SER A 68 -1.49 3.35 -0.64
C SER A 68 -1.29 2.93 0.82
N HIS A 69 -0.76 1.73 1.06
CA HIS A 69 -0.51 1.19 2.40
C HIS A 69 0.51 2.02 3.17
N PHE A 70 1.63 2.37 2.53
CA PHE A 70 2.62 3.28 3.11
C PHE A 70 2.02 4.64 3.47
N LEU A 71 1.26 5.24 2.56
CA LEU A 71 0.64 6.55 2.76
C LEU A 71 -0.41 6.51 3.88
N ARG A 72 -1.26 5.48 3.95
CA ARG A 72 -2.22 5.30 5.04
C ARG A 72 -1.50 5.17 6.37
N ASN A 73 -0.45 4.36 6.45
CA ASN A 73 0.32 4.17 7.68
C ASN A 73 1.07 5.44 8.14
N MET A 74 1.27 6.41 7.24
CA MET A 74 1.77 7.76 7.54
C MET A 74 0.67 8.78 7.91
N GLY A 75 -0.60 8.37 7.91
CA GLY A 75 -1.75 9.21 8.27
C GLY A 75 -2.52 9.81 7.09
N TYR A 76 -2.20 9.46 5.85
CA TYR A 76 -2.95 9.92 4.68
C TYR A 76 -4.14 8.99 4.41
N LEU A 77 -5.35 9.41 4.78
CA LEU A 77 -6.55 8.55 4.83
C LEU A 77 -7.36 8.50 3.53
N ASP A 78 -6.89 9.15 2.47
CA ASP A 78 -7.61 9.29 1.18
C ASP A 78 -7.30 8.19 0.16
N PHE A 79 -6.57 7.15 0.59
CA PHE A 79 -6.11 6.05 -0.26
C PHE A 79 -6.70 4.72 0.20
N ALA A 80 -7.29 3.98 -0.73
CA ALA A 80 -7.73 2.61 -0.49
C ALA A 80 -6.53 1.65 -0.61
N ILE A 81 -6.53 0.61 0.22
CA ILE A 81 -5.53 -0.47 0.17
C ILE A 81 -6.22 -1.70 -0.43
N LEU A 82 -6.24 -1.79 -1.76
CA LEU A 82 -6.84 -2.93 -2.45
C LEU A 82 -5.90 -4.15 -2.43
N ASP A 83 -6.04 -4.98 -1.40
CA ASP A 83 -5.47 -6.32 -1.35
C ASP A 83 -6.49 -7.40 -1.79
N PHE A 84 -6.09 -8.67 -1.79
CA PHE A 84 -6.97 -9.74 -2.25
C PHE A 84 -8.16 -9.99 -1.31
N HIS A 85 -8.08 -9.63 -0.04
CA HIS A 85 -9.18 -9.75 0.91
C HIS A 85 -10.23 -8.70 0.63
N ILE A 86 -9.82 -7.43 0.51
CA ILE A 86 -10.73 -6.33 0.18
C ILE A 86 -11.43 -6.58 -1.16
N ILE A 87 -10.70 -7.03 -2.18
CA ILE A 87 -11.30 -7.38 -3.47
C ILE A 87 -12.34 -8.49 -3.31
N ARG A 88 -12.06 -9.55 -2.56
CA ARG A 88 -13.02 -10.63 -2.32
C ARG A 88 -14.28 -10.16 -1.60
N VAL A 89 -14.13 -9.27 -0.62
CA VAL A 89 -15.27 -8.64 0.06
C VAL A 89 -16.10 -7.84 -0.94
N LEU A 90 -15.49 -7.00 -1.76
CA LEU A 90 -16.23 -6.21 -2.76
C LEU A 90 -16.94 -7.09 -3.79
N GLU A 91 -16.30 -8.18 -4.24
CA GLU A 91 -16.89 -9.17 -5.13
C GLU A 91 -18.06 -9.92 -4.46
N SER A 92 -17.94 -10.31 -3.19
CA SER A 92 -18.97 -11.10 -2.48
C SER A 92 -20.23 -10.29 -2.20
N TYR A 93 -20.09 -8.97 -1.99
CA TYR A 93 -21.21 -8.04 -1.87
C TYR A 93 -21.73 -7.51 -3.21
N GLY A 94 -21.17 -7.97 -4.34
CA GLY A 94 -21.60 -7.55 -5.68
C GLY A 94 -21.32 -6.08 -6.01
N LEU A 95 -20.38 -5.45 -5.30
CA LEU A 95 -19.99 -4.05 -5.52
C LEU A 95 -19.08 -3.89 -6.74
N ILE A 96 -18.36 -4.94 -7.12
CA ILE A 96 -17.51 -4.99 -8.30
C ILE A 96 -17.62 -6.37 -8.98
N ASP A 97 -17.38 -6.41 -10.29
CA ASP A 97 -17.20 -7.66 -11.02
C ASP A 97 -15.89 -8.36 -10.65
N LYS A 98 -15.83 -9.67 -10.90
CA LYS A 98 -14.67 -10.51 -10.65
C LYS A 98 -13.39 -9.98 -11.33
N VAL A 99 -12.36 -9.70 -10.53
CA VAL A 99 -11.11 -9.09 -10.97
C VAL A 99 -10.03 -10.15 -11.19
N LYS A 100 -9.60 -10.34 -12.44
CA LYS A 100 -8.49 -11.25 -12.78
C LYS A 100 -7.11 -10.64 -12.51
N SER A 101 -6.96 -9.32 -12.72
CA SER A 101 -5.70 -8.59 -12.45
C SER A 101 -5.98 -7.13 -12.09
N LEU A 102 -5.15 -6.56 -11.23
CA LEU A 102 -5.25 -5.18 -10.76
C LEU A 102 -4.21 -4.29 -11.47
N GLY A 103 -4.57 -3.81 -12.67
CA GLY A 103 -3.85 -2.71 -13.31
C GLY A 103 -4.23 -1.35 -12.72
N LYS A 104 -3.45 -0.30 -13.04
CA LYS A 104 -3.69 1.08 -12.56
C LYS A 104 -5.14 1.53 -12.73
N LYS A 105 -5.69 1.41 -13.94
CA LYS A 105 -7.05 1.87 -14.26
C LYS A 105 -8.10 1.20 -13.36
N LYS A 106 -8.06 -0.13 -13.28
CA LYS A 106 -8.98 -0.93 -12.47
C LYS A 106 -8.83 -0.65 -10.97
N TYR A 107 -7.59 -0.42 -10.51
CA TYR A 107 -7.31 -0.04 -9.12
C TYR A 107 -8.03 1.27 -8.75
N LEU A 108 -7.91 2.30 -9.60
CA LEU A 108 -8.56 3.59 -9.36
C LEU A 108 -10.09 3.51 -9.46
N GLU A 109 -10.62 2.73 -10.41
CA GLU A 109 -12.06 2.48 -10.52
C GLU A 109 -12.64 1.87 -9.24
N ILE A 110 -11.98 0.82 -8.71
CA ILE A 110 -12.42 0.15 -7.48
C ILE A 110 -12.23 1.05 -6.25
N GLU A 111 -11.18 1.85 -6.22
CA GLU A 111 -10.98 2.84 -5.16
C GLU A 111 -12.11 3.87 -5.11
N GLU A 112 -12.65 4.31 -6.25
CA GLU A 112 -13.81 5.21 -6.27
C GLU A 112 -15.09 4.53 -5.77
N VAL A 113 -15.30 3.25 -6.08
CA VAL A 113 -16.40 2.46 -5.49
C VAL A 113 -16.29 2.45 -3.96
N LEU A 114 -15.11 2.16 -3.41
CA LEU A 114 -14.87 2.22 -1.97
C LEU A 114 -15.03 3.63 -1.41
N ARG A 115 -14.67 4.66 -2.18
CA ARG A 115 -14.79 6.06 -1.75
C ARG A 115 -16.25 6.42 -1.55
N ASP A 116 -17.13 5.96 -2.44
CA ASP A 116 -18.56 6.17 -2.33
C ASP A 116 -19.19 5.36 -1.19
N VAL A 117 -18.72 4.13 -0.94
CA VAL A 117 -19.09 3.35 0.26
C VAL A 117 -18.68 4.11 1.54
N GLY A 118 -17.44 4.60 1.59
CA GLY A 118 -16.92 5.36 2.72
C GLY A 118 -17.73 6.62 2.99
N LYS A 119 -18.05 7.41 1.94
CA LYS A 119 -18.92 8.59 2.05
C LYS A 119 -20.28 8.26 2.66
N ARG A 120 -20.94 7.19 2.20
CA ARG A 120 -22.25 6.76 2.73
C ARG A 120 -22.16 6.30 4.18
N ALA A 121 -21.04 5.72 4.59
CA ALA A 121 -20.78 5.29 5.96
C ALA A 121 -20.22 6.41 6.87
N GLY A 122 -19.95 7.60 6.34
CA GLY A 122 -19.29 8.68 7.09
C GLY A 122 -17.82 8.37 7.45
N LEU A 123 -17.15 7.52 6.67
CA LEU A 123 -15.78 7.06 6.89
C LEU A 123 -14.83 7.52 5.79
N THR A 124 -13.58 7.79 6.16
CA THR A 124 -12.48 7.93 5.21
C THR A 124 -12.12 6.57 4.61
N LEU A 125 -11.41 6.53 3.47
CA LEU A 125 -10.94 5.26 2.89
C LEU A 125 -10.02 4.50 3.85
N GLY A 126 -9.11 5.20 4.52
CA GLY A 126 -8.23 4.61 5.52
C GLY A 126 -8.98 4.08 6.75
N GLY A 127 -10.10 4.70 7.13
CA GLY A 127 -10.98 4.22 8.20
C GLY A 127 -11.79 2.99 7.76
N LEU A 128 -12.41 3.06 6.58
CA LEU A 128 -13.18 1.96 5.99
C LEU A 128 -12.32 0.69 5.83
N ASP A 129 -11.06 0.83 5.41
CA ASP A 129 -10.11 -0.28 5.31
C ASP A 129 -9.99 -1.09 6.61
N LEU A 130 -9.88 -0.43 7.76
CA LEU A 130 -9.78 -1.11 9.06
C LEU A 130 -11.05 -1.90 9.40
N TYR A 131 -12.23 -1.36 9.07
CA TYR A 131 -13.51 -2.05 9.26
C TYR A 131 -13.63 -3.27 8.35
N LEU A 132 -13.32 -3.12 7.06
CA LEU A 132 -13.36 -4.24 6.11
C LEU A 132 -12.40 -5.36 6.51
N TRP A 133 -11.21 -5.01 7.00
CA TRP A 133 -10.25 -5.98 7.53
C TRP A 133 -10.77 -6.71 8.77
N TYR A 134 -11.43 -5.98 9.68
CA TYR A 134 -12.04 -6.57 10.87
C TYR A 134 -13.19 -7.52 10.52
N MET A 135 -14.04 -7.17 9.54
CA MET A 135 -15.12 -8.02 9.08
C MET A 135 -14.63 -9.35 8.50
N GLU A 136 -13.51 -9.33 7.76
CA GLU A 136 -12.96 -10.52 7.11
C GLU A 136 -12.17 -11.42 8.10
N THR A 137 -11.44 -10.82 9.04
CA THR A 137 -10.43 -11.56 9.84
C THR A 137 -10.71 -11.60 11.35
N GLY A 138 -11.67 -10.81 11.83
CA GLY A 138 -11.92 -10.60 13.26
C GLY A 138 -10.80 -9.86 13.99
N LYS A 139 -9.81 -9.30 13.28
CA LYS A 139 -8.66 -8.58 13.85
C LYS A 139 -8.45 -7.24 13.16
N VAL A 140 -7.85 -6.29 13.88
CA VAL A 140 -7.37 -5.03 13.30
C VAL A 140 -5.85 -5.10 13.27
N LEU A 141 -5.26 -5.17 12.09
CA LEU A 141 -3.81 -5.11 11.85
C LEU A 141 -3.41 -3.81 11.16
N LYS A 142 -2.11 -3.59 10.94
CA LYS A 142 -1.54 -2.42 10.27
C LYS A 142 -0.45 -2.79 9.28
#